data_AF-A0A6L3GM72-F1
#
_entry.id   AF-A0A6L3GM72-F1
#
_cell.length_a   1.000
_cell.length_b   1.000
_cell.length_c   1.000
_cell.angle_alpha   90.00
_cell.angle_beta   90.00
_cell.angle_gamma   90.00
#
_symmetry.space_group_name_H-M   'P 1'
#
loop_
_entity.id
_entity.type
_entity.pdbx_description
1 polymer ?
#
loop_
_entity_poly.entity_id
_entity_poly.type
_entity_poly.pdbx_seq_one_letter_code
_entity_poly.pdbx_strand_id
1 'polypeptide(L)'
;MKQNTFIYAAIAFFVCSSCTSGKYSPVDYVDPFIGTGFHGHTYPGATVPFGAVQLSPDTRAGNWDACAGYHYDDTTLKGFSHTHLSGTGCIDLGDILFRPTTLKPDLTAESICRPANFSHKDERASAGYYSVILKDEGIKAELTATTHTGMHRYTFPSGKPVTIIVD
;
A
#
# COMPACT_ATOMS: atom_id res chain seq x y z
N MET A 1 -22.60 -49.91 -26.80
CA MET A 1 -22.73 -48.60 -27.50
C MET A 1 -23.47 -47.53 -26.69
N LYS A 2 -24.52 -47.82 -25.91
CA LYS A 2 -25.27 -46.78 -25.17
C LYS A 2 -24.55 -46.17 -23.96
N GLN A 3 -23.62 -46.89 -23.33
CA GLN A 3 -22.94 -46.46 -22.09
C GLN A 3 -21.86 -45.40 -22.33
N ASN A 4 -21.11 -45.49 -23.44
CA ASN A 4 -20.08 -44.50 -23.78
C ASN A 4 -20.72 -43.15 -24.16
N THR A 5 -21.91 -43.14 -24.77
CA THR A 5 -22.64 -41.91 -25.10
C THR A 5 -23.03 -41.10 -23.86
N PHE A 6 -23.39 -41.76 -22.75
CA PHE A 6 -23.68 -41.08 -21.48
C PHE A 6 -22.43 -40.48 -20.83
N ILE A 7 -21.28 -41.14 -20.94
CA ILE A 7 -20.01 -40.63 -20.40
C ILE A 7 -19.55 -39.39 -21.19
N TYR A 8 -19.64 -39.42 -22.52
CA TYR A 8 -19.29 -38.25 -23.34
C TYR A 8 -20.24 -37.07 -23.11
N ALA A 9 -21.54 -37.33 -22.87
CA ALA A 9 -22.51 -36.29 -22.53
C ALA A 9 -22.25 -35.67 -21.15
N ALA A 10 -21.86 -36.47 -20.15
CA ALA A 10 -21.52 -35.97 -18.81
C ALA A 10 -20.23 -35.13 -18.80
N ILE A 11 -19.21 -35.52 -19.58
CA ILE A 11 -17.97 -34.74 -19.74
C ILE A 11 -18.26 -33.40 -20.44
N ALA A 12 -19.11 -33.38 -21.48
CA ALA A 12 -19.50 -32.15 -22.16
C ALA A 12 -20.27 -31.18 -21.24
N PHE A 13 -21.11 -31.71 -20.35
CA PHE A 13 -21.85 -30.89 -19.37
C PHE A 13 -20.93 -30.27 -18.32
N PHE A 14 -19.90 -30.99 -17.87
CA PHE A 14 -18.94 -30.51 -16.87
C PHE A 14 -17.98 -29.43 -17.44
N VAL A 15 -17.63 -29.52 -18.73
CA VAL A 15 -16.79 -28.52 -19.41
C VAL A 15 -17.54 -27.20 -19.64
N CYS A 16 -18.87 -27.23 -19.85
CA CYS A 16 -19.66 -26.01 -20.01
C CYS A 16 -19.97 -25.26 -18.70
N SER A 17 -19.85 -25.90 -17.53
CA SER A 17 -20.09 -25.23 -16.23
C SER A 17 -18.87 -24.47 -15.69
N SER A 18 -17.73 -24.51 -16.36
CA SER A 18 -16.46 -23.95 -15.84
C SER A 18 -16.11 -22.55 -16.38
N CYS A 19 -17.00 -21.89 -17.12
CA CYS A 19 -16.79 -20.52 -17.60
C CYS A 19 -17.72 -19.52 -16.92
N THR A 20 -17.74 -19.49 -15.59
CA THR A 20 -18.05 -18.22 -14.90
C THR A 20 -16.81 -17.34 -14.99
N SER A 21 -16.75 -16.47 -16.00
CA SER A 21 -15.92 -15.28 -15.89
C SER A 21 -16.39 -14.52 -14.65
N GLY A 22 -15.57 -14.49 -13.60
CA GLY A 22 -15.81 -13.58 -12.49
C GLY A 22 -15.93 -12.18 -13.08
N LYS A 23 -17.08 -11.52 -12.86
CA LYS A 23 -17.28 -10.16 -13.35
C LYS A 23 -16.34 -9.24 -12.57
N TYR A 24 -15.16 -8.96 -13.12
CA TYR A 24 -14.27 -7.93 -12.62
C TYR A 24 -14.97 -6.58 -12.73
N SER A 25 -14.90 -5.80 -11.66
CA SER A 25 -15.27 -4.40 -11.66
C SER A 25 -14.12 -3.54 -12.19
N PRO A 26 -14.36 -2.34 -12.73
CA PRO A 26 -13.30 -1.48 -13.23
C PRO A 26 -12.19 -1.19 -12.21
N VAL A 27 -12.51 -1.16 -10.92
CA VAL A 27 -11.53 -0.90 -9.85
C VAL A 27 -10.55 -2.05 -9.64
N ASP A 28 -10.93 -3.28 -10.02
CA ASP A 28 -10.06 -4.47 -9.89
C ASP A 28 -8.90 -4.47 -10.88
N TYR A 29 -8.95 -3.62 -11.91
CA TYR A 29 -7.88 -3.45 -12.89
C TYR A 29 -6.84 -2.40 -12.51
N VAL A 30 -7.06 -1.65 -11.42
CA VAL A 30 -6.15 -0.59 -10.99
C VAL A 30 -5.00 -1.20 -10.19
N ASP A 31 -3.78 -0.99 -10.67
CA ASP A 31 -2.54 -1.29 -9.94
C ASP A 31 -1.84 0.03 -9.54
N PRO A 32 -1.95 0.45 -8.25
CA PRO A 32 -1.32 1.68 -7.78
C PRO A 32 0.21 1.67 -7.78
N PHE A 33 0.86 0.52 -7.96
CA PHE A 33 2.33 0.46 -8.04
C PHE A 33 2.87 0.89 -9.41
N ILE A 34 2.03 0.92 -10.45
CA ILE A 34 2.46 1.38 -11.78
C ILE A 34 2.83 2.87 -11.70
N GLY A 35 4.07 3.18 -12.08
CA GLY A 35 4.63 4.54 -12.04
C GLY A 35 5.37 4.90 -10.73
N THR A 36 5.37 3.99 -9.74
CA THR A 36 6.06 4.21 -8.46
C THR A 36 7.56 3.88 -8.50
N GLY A 37 8.02 3.18 -9.55
CA GLY A 37 9.44 2.99 -9.85
C GLY A 37 9.88 3.78 -11.08
N PHE A 38 11.16 3.71 -11.41
CA PHE A 38 11.78 4.56 -12.43
C PHE A 38 11.42 6.04 -12.18
N HIS A 39 10.98 6.78 -13.21
CA HIS A 39 10.72 8.21 -13.14
C HIS A 39 9.25 8.57 -13.39
N GLY A 40 8.33 7.69 -12.95
CA GLY A 40 6.90 7.97 -13.02
C GLY A 40 6.44 8.90 -11.89
N HIS A 41 7.07 8.79 -10.73
CA HIS A 41 6.81 9.60 -9.53
C HIS A 41 5.34 9.59 -9.08
N THR A 42 4.67 8.44 -9.15
CA THR A 42 3.35 8.25 -8.53
C THR A 42 3.49 7.70 -7.10
N TYR A 43 2.39 7.69 -6.35
CA TYR A 43 2.33 7.11 -5.01
C TYR A 43 1.36 5.92 -4.98
N PRO A 44 1.63 4.85 -4.19
CA PRO A 44 0.74 3.69 -4.08
C PRO A 44 -0.35 3.84 -3.00
N GLY A 45 -0.34 4.96 -2.28
CA GLY A 45 -1.24 5.23 -1.15
C GLY A 45 -2.73 5.32 -1.47
N ALA A 46 -3.52 5.36 -0.40
CA ALA A 46 -4.96 5.47 -0.49
C ALA A 46 -5.41 6.90 -0.79
N THR A 47 -6.21 7.05 -1.86
CA THR A 47 -6.95 8.28 -2.15
C THR A 47 -8.26 7.95 -2.86
N VAL A 48 -9.23 8.85 -2.75
CA VAL A 48 -10.46 8.82 -3.56
C VAL A 48 -10.26 9.71 -4.80
N PRO A 49 -11.07 9.57 -5.87
CA PRO A 49 -10.98 10.45 -7.02
C PRO A 49 -11.04 11.93 -6.59
N PHE A 50 -10.00 12.69 -6.94
CA PHE A 50 -9.85 14.11 -6.60
C PHE A 50 -9.86 14.42 -5.09
N GLY A 51 -9.50 13.45 -4.24
CA GLY A 51 -9.39 13.65 -2.80
C GLY A 51 -8.26 14.62 -2.45
N ALA A 52 -8.49 15.46 -1.43
CA ALA A 52 -7.48 16.34 -0.85
C ALA A 52 -6.44 15.58 -0.01
N VAL A 53 -6.76 14.36 0.43
CA VAL A 53 -5.83 13.47 1.14
C VAL A 53 -5.31 12.39 0.19
N GLN A 54 -4.00 12.21 0.17
CA GLN A 54 -3.29 11.13 -0.50
C GLN A 54 -2.49 10.40 0.57
N LEU A 55 -3.13 9.49 1.30
CA LEU A 55 -2.52 8.85 2.45
C LEU A 55 -1.60 7.70 2.00
N SER A 56 -0.29 7.94 1.98
CA SER A 56 0.69 7.08 1.30
C SER A 56 1.94 6.80 2.16
N PRO A 57 2.64 5.66 1.94
CA PRO A 57 4.00 5.46 2.47
C PRO A 57 5.03 6.43 1.91
N ASP A 58 5.99 6.80 2.75
CA ASP A 58 7.21 7.54 2.39
C ASP A 58 8.45 6.65 2.52
N THR A 59 9.16 6.39 1.43
CA THR A 59 10.45 5.67 1.46
C THR A 59 11.63 6.61 1.67
N ARG A 60 11.55 7.83 1.14
CA ARG A 60 12.60 8.86 1.24
C ARG A 60 12.01 10.27 1.18
N ALA A 61 12.76 11.24 1.69
CA ALA A 61 12.40 12.66 1.63
C ALA A 61 13.51 13.47 0.96
N GLY A 62 13.14 14.50 0.19
CA GLY A 62 14.11 15.42 -0.43
C GLY A 62 14.94 14.81 -1.57
N ASN A 63 14.46 13.75 -2.21
CA ASN A 63 15.14 13.10 -3.35
C ASN A 63 14.25 13.14 -4.60
N TRP A 64 14.83 13.53 -5.74
CA TRP A 64 14.11 13.72 -7.00
C TRP A 64 13.47 12.42 -7.52
N ASP A 65 14.13 11.29 -7.36
CA ASP A 65 13.61 10.01 -7.81
C ASP A 65 12.33 9.59 -7.03
N ALA A 66 12.01 10.23 -5.89
CA ALA A 66 10.74 10.07 -5.17
C ALA A 66 10.08 11.42 -4.89
N CYS A 67 9.75 12.15 -5.97
CA CYS A 67 8.95 13.37 -5.84
C CYS A 67 7.61 13.15 -5.12
N ALA A 68 7.06 11.94 -5.17
CA ALA A 68 5.82 11.55 -4.49
C ALA A 68 6.04 10.82 -3.16
N GLY A 69 7.21 10.94 -2.54
CA GLY A 69 7.53 10.32 -1.25
C GLY A 69 7.92 8.83 -1.30
N TYR A 70 7.46 8.11 -2.32
CA TYR A 70 7.70 6.66 -2.49
C TYR A 70 8.54 6.35 -3.73
N HIS A 71 9.39 5.33 -3.64
CA HIS A 71 9.97 4.68 -4.82
C HIS A 71 10.07 3.17 -4.66
N TYR A 72 9.66 2.43 -5.70
CA TYR A 72 9.49 0.98 -5.65
C TYR A 72 10.78 0.20 -5.38
N ASP A 73 11.96 0.71 -5.75
CA ASP A 73 13.22 0.00 -5.48
C ASP A 73 13.70 0.11 -4.02
N ASP A 74 13.08 0.99 -3.22
CA ASP A 74 13.45 1.18 -1.82
C ASP A 74 12.92 0.05 -0.94
N THR A 75 13.67 -0.27 0.12
CA THR A 75 13.34 -1.38 1.06
C THR A 75 13.07 -0.91 2.48
N THR A 76 13.12 0.41 2.71
CA THR A 76 12.80 1.03 4.00
C THR A 76 11.78 2.14 3.83
N LEU A 77 10.99 2.38 4.87
CA LEU A 77 10.02 3.46 4.94
C LEU A 77 10.20 4.33 6.18
N LYS A 78 10.02 5.63 6.02
CA LYS A 78 10.02 6.62 7.09
C LYS A 78 8.70 6.61 7.87
N GLY A 79 7.58 6.45 7.17
CA GLY A 79 6.24 6.44 7.75
C GLY A 79 5.16 6.59 6.69
N PHE A 80 4.04 7.17 7.08
CA PHE A 80 2.86 7.40 6.23
C PHE A 80 2.36 8.83 6.39
N SER A 81 2.51 9.67 5.37
CA SER A 81 2.06 11.07 5.38
C SER A 81 0.76 11.27 4.58
N HIS A 82 0.11 12.43 4.74
CA HIS A 82 -1.28 12.65 4.32
C HIS A 82 -1.42 13.37 2.97
N THR A 83 -0.34 13.98 2.47
CA THR A 83 -0.37 14.86 1.29
C THR A 83 0.74 14.48 0.32
N HIS A 84 0.40 14.26 -0.95
CA HIS A 84 1.36 13.86 -1.98
C HIS A 84 0.96 14.39 -3.35
N LEU A 85 1.95 14.78 -4.15
CA LEU A 85 1.76 15.12 -5.55
C LEU A 85 2.05 13.90 -6.43
N SER A 86 1.23 13.68 -7.46
CA SER A 86 1.39 12.54 -8.37
C SER A 86 2.00 12.98 -9.70
N GLY A 87 3.14 12.41 -10.07
CA GLY A 87 3.78 12.59 -11.38
C GLY A 87 4.55 13.90 -11.56
N THR A 88 4.95 14.55 -10.47
CA THR A 88 5.71 15.80 -10.53
C THR A 88 7.19 15.57 -10.82
N GLY A 89 7.87 16.59 -11.34
CA GLY A 89 9.34 16.61 -11.49
C GLY A 89 10.06 17.37 -10.38
N CYS A 90 9.34 17.77 -9.33
CA CYS A 90 9.84 18.46 -8.15
C CYS A 90 9.12 17.91 -6.91
N ILE A 91 9.85 17.87 -5.80
CA ILE A 91 9.38 17.33 -4.51
C ILE A 91 8.70 18.46 -3.74
N ASP A 92 7.55 18.16 -3.15
CA ASP A 92 6.86 18.98 -2.14
C ASP A 92 5.85 18.09 -1.40
N LEU A 93 5.17 18.61 -0.38
CA LEU A 93 4.26 17.89 0.51
C LEU A 93 4.97 16.79 1.32
N GLY A 94 4.30 15.67 1.60
CA GLY A 94 4.75 14.68 2.58
C GLY A 94 4.42 15.10 4.02
N ASP A 95 3.31 15.82 4.20
CA ASP A 95 2.97 16.45 5.47
C ASP A 95 2.25 15.49 6.44
N ILE A 96 2.50 15.70 7.74
CA ILE A 96 1.87 14.98 8.85
C ILE A 96 2.18 13.48 8.75
N LEU A 97 3.43 13.12 9.03
CA LEU A 97 3.93 11.76 8.88
C LEU A 97 3.66 10.95 10.15
N PHE A 98 2.97 9.83 9.99
CA PHE A 98 2.71 8.87 11.06
C PHE A 98 3.68 7.69 10.98
N ARG A 99 4.32 7.36 12.11
CA ARG A 99 5.21 6.19 12.23
C ARG A 99 4.80 5.34 13.42
N PRO A 100 4.16 4.17 13.21
CA PRO A 100 3.84 3.24 14.30
C PRO A 100 5.09 2.46 14.71
N THR A 101 5.40 2.35 16.00
CA THR A 101 6.59 1.63 16.47
C THR A 101 6.36 0.98 17.84
N THR A 102 7.05 -0.15 18.06
CA THR A 102 7.23 -0.84 19.33
C THR A 102 8.51 -0.40 20.06
N LEU A 103 9.37 0.37 19.39
CA LEU A 103 10.59 0.91 19.96
C LEU A 103 10.28 2.18 20.76
N LYS A 104 11.15 2.48 21.72
CA LYS A 104 11.10 3.75 22.44
C LYS A 104 11.71 4.83 21.55
N PRO A 105 10.97 5.91 21.20
CA PRO A 105 11.52 7.01 20.42
C PRO A 105 12.66 7.71 21.17
N ASP A 106 13.69 8.14 20.45
CA ASP A 106 14.74 9.01 20.97
C ASP A 106 14.46 10.45 20.53
N LEU A 107 13.90 11.24 21.44
CA LEU A 107 13.54 12.64 21.17
C LEU A 107 14.75 13.58 21.11
N THR A 108 15.95 13.08 21.39
CA THR A 108 17.21 13.85 21.33
C THR A 108 18.00 13.60 20.05
N ALA A 109 17.65 12.55 19.32
CA ALA A 109 18.26 12.22 18.04
C ALA A 109 17.72 13.12 16.92
N GLU A 110 18.53 13.36 15.90
CA GLU A 110 18.12 14.06 14.67
C GLU A 110 16.98 13.32 13.95
N SER A 111 16.92 12.00 14.08
CA SER A 111 15.83 11.17 13.60
C SER A 111 15.16 10.46 14.78
N ILE A 112 13.90 10.82 15.03
CA ILE A 112 13.10 10.35 16.18
C ILE A 112 12.91 8.82 16.15
N CYS A 113 12.90 8.24 14.94
CA CYS A 113 12.80 6.79 14.73
C CYS A 113 13.54 6.36 13.46
N ARG A 114 14.20 5.20 13.53
CA ARG A 114 14.82 4.59 12.35
C ARG A 114 13.75 4.19 11.31
N PRO A 115 14.07 4.30 10.00
CA PRO A 115 13.22 3.75 8.95
C PRO A 115 12.89 2.28 9.20
N ALA A 116 11.63 1.88 8.97
CA ALA A 116 11.20 0.48 9.07
C ALA A 116 11.56 -0.27 7.78
N ASN A 117 12.11 -1.47 7.92
CA ASN A 117 12.24 -2.38 6.78
C ASN A 117 10.87 -2.92 6.35
N PHE A 118 10.65 -3.02 5.03
CA PHE A 118 9.47 -3.65 4.45
C PHE A 118 9.83 -4.52 3.24
N SER A 119 8.84 -5.09 2.56
CA SER A 119 9.02 -5.75 1.27
C SER A 119 7.72 -5.78 0.49
N HIS A 120 7.81 -5.62 -0.83
CA HIS A 120 6.65 -5.71 -1.73
C HIS A 120 5.89 -7.04 -1.64
N LYS A 121 6.53 -8.12 -1.16
CA LYS A 121 5.85 -9.40 -0.90
C LYS A 121 4.75 -9.27 0.16
N ASP A 122 4.94 -8.37 1.12
CA ASP A 122 4.07 -8.09 2.26
C ASP A 122 3.38 -6.72 2.13
N GLU A 123 3.39 -6.14 0.92
CA GLU A 123 2.81 -4.85 0.59
C GLU A 123 1.67 -5.05 -0.41
N ARG A 124 0.56 -4.33 -0.23
CA ARG A 124 -0.62 -4.43 -1.09
C ARG A 124 -1.21 -3.04 -1.28
N ALA A 125 -1.63 -2.73 -2.50
CA ALA A 125 -2.36 -1.51 -2.82
C ALA A 125 -3.51 -1.82 -3.77
N SER A 126 -4.58 -1.04 -3.67
CA SER A 126 -5.75 -1.07 -4.55
C SER A 126 -6.44 0.30 -4.50
N ALA A 127 -7.44 0.55 -5.35
CA ALA A 127 -8.16 1.82 -5.34
C ALA A 127 -8.69 2.18 -3.93
N GLY A 128 -8.18 3.26 -3.33
CA GLY A 128 -8.58 3.74 -2.00
C GLY A 128 -8.02 2.98 -0.81
N TYR A 129 -7.06 2.06 -0.99
CA TYR A 129 -6.50 1.25 0.09
C TYR A 129 -5.02 0.91 -0.12
N TYR A 130 -4.24 0.98 0.97
CA TYR A 130 -2.85 0.54 1.02
C TYR A 130 -2.59 -0.27 2.30
N SER A 131 -1.72 -1.28 2.26
CA SER A 131 -1.22 -1.95 3.46
C SER A 131 0.19 -2.49 3.31
N VAL A 132 0.92 -2.53 4.41
CA VAL A 132 2.28 -3.09 4.47
C VAL A 132 2.59 -3.67 5.84
N ILE A 133 3.51 -4.64 5.90
CA ILE A 133 4.10 -5.13 7.15
C ILE A 133 5.45 -4.47 7.40
N LEU A 134 5.60 -3.82 8.56
CA LEU A 134 6.88 -3.32 9.07
C LEU A 134 7.64 -4.50 9.69
N LYS A 135 8.60 -5.05 8.97
CA LYS A 135 9.14 -6.40 9.21
C LYS A 135 9.76 -6.59 10.58
N ASP A 136 10.63 -5.68 11.00
CA ASP A 136 11.41 -5.84 12.22
C ASP A 136 10.54 -5.77 13.49
N GLU A 137 9.43 -5.03 13.40
CA GLU A 137 8.52 -4.78 14.52
C GLU A 137 7.23 -5.62 14.41
N GLY A 138 7.01 -6.31 13.30
CA GLY A 138 5.83 -7.13 13.05
C GLY A 138 4.51 -6.34 13.02
N ILE A 139 4.56 -5.04 12.70
CA ILE A 139 3.38 -4.18 12.70
C ILE A 139 2.74 -4.21 11.31
N LYS A 140 1.45 -4.54 11.23
CA LYS A 140 0.67 -4.35 10.00
C LYS A 140 0.07 -2.95 9.98
N ALA A 141 0.38 -2.17 8.96
CA ALA A 141 -0.25 -0.88 8.68
C ALA A 141 -1.26 -1.01 7.54
N GLU A 142 -2.43 -0.40 7.71
CA GLU A 142 -3.50 -0.37 6.73
C GLU A 142 -4.07 1.05 6.65
N LEU A 143 -4.20 1.57 5.44
CA LEU A 143 -4.55 2.96 5.17
C LEU A 143 -5.74 3.01 4.23
N THR A 144 -6.67 3.92 4.50
CA THR A 144 -7.74 4.31 3.56
C THR A 144 -8.03 5.80 3.67
N ALA A 145 -8.72 6.37 2.70
CA ALA A 145 -9.00 7.80 2.68
C ALA A 145 -10.42 8.08 2.16
N THR A 146 -10.96 9.21 2.62
CA THR A 146 -12.12 9.90 2.05
C THR A 146 -11.62 11.17 1.34
N THR A 147 -12.52 12.04 0.90
CA THR A 147 -12.14 13.29 0.22
C THR A 147 -11.22 14.19 1.06
N HIS A 148 -11.37 14.23 2.39
CA HIS A 148 -10.62 15.15 3.25
C HIS A 148 -10.06 14.51 4.52
N THR A 149 -10.07 13.18 4.62
CA THR A 149 -9.66 12.48 5.85
C THR A 149 -8.99 11.17 5.52
N GLY A 150 -7.84 10.91 6.14
CA GLY A 150 -7.17 9.61 6.14
C GLY A 150 -7.54 8.80 7.38
N MET A 151 -7.64 7.49 7.25
CA MET A 151 -7.85 6.55 8.34
C MET A 151 -6.72 5.52 8.35
N HIS A 152 -6.15 5.32 9.53
CA HIS A 152 -5.06 4.38 9.77
C HIS A 152 -5.57 3.24 10.66
N ARG A 153 -5.18 2.00 10.35
CA ARG A 153 -5.32 0.85 11.25
C ARG A 153 -3.96 0.18 11.40
N TYR A 154 -3.52 0.07 12.64
CA TYR A 154 -2.25 -0.58 12.99
C TYR A 154 -2.51 -1.82 13.84
N THR A 155 -2.01 -2.97 13.40
CA THR A 155 -2.03 -4.21 14.17
C THR A 155 -0.64 -4.46 14.74
N PHE A 156 -0.50 -4.33 16.06
CA PHE A 156 0.76 -4.55 16.77
C PHE A 156 0.88 -6.01 17.26
N PRO A 157 2.11 -6.54 17.38
CA PRO A 157 2.34 -7.81 18.07
C PRO A 157 1.96 -7.70 19.56
N SER A 158 1.41 -8.80 20.10
CA SER A 158 1.00 -8.85 21.51
C SER A 158 2.17 -8.68 22.48
N GLY A 159 1.94 -7.96 23.58
CA GLY A 159 2.92 -7.76 24.65
C GLY A 159 4.08 -6.82 24.33
N LYS A 160 4.01 -6.09 23.20
CA LYS A 160 4.99 -5.04 22.85
C LYS A 160 4.44 -3.64 23.18
N PRO A 161 5.30 -2.64 23.40
CA PRO A 161 4.87 -1.25 23.48
C PRO A 161 4.12 -0.82 22.22
N VAL A 162 3.14 0.07 22.38
CA VAL A 162 2.37 0.65 21.27
C VAL A 162 2.63 2.15 21.27
N THR A 163 3.37 2.62 20.26
CA THR A 163 3.71 4.04 20.09
C THR A 163 3.38 4.47 18.67
N ILE A 164 2.82 5.66 18.53
CA ILE A 164 2.66 6.35 17.24
C ILE A 164 3.41 7.67 17.34
N ILE A 165 4.39 7.87 16.46
CA ILE A 165 5.09 9.15 16.29
C ILE A 165 4.35 9.94 15.21
N VAL A 166 4.24 11.25 15.44
CA VAL A 166 3.76 12.22 14.45
C VAL A 166 4.86 13.26 14.27
N ASP A 167 5.33 13.41 13.04
CA ASP A 167 6.33 14.39 12.59
C ASP A 167 5.62 15.40 11.67
#